data_AF-A0A265NBM9-F1
#
_entry.id   AF-A0A265NBM9-F1
#
_cell.length_a   1.000
_cell.length_b   1.000
_cell.length_c   1.000
_cell.angle_alpha   90.00
_cell.angle_beta   90.00
_cell.angle_gamma   90.00
#
_symmetry.space_group_name_H-M   'P 1'
#
loop_
_entity.id
_entity.type
_entity.pdbx_description
1 polymer ?
#
loop_
_entity_poly.entity_id
_entity_poly.type
_entity_poly.pdbx_seq_one_letter_code
_entity_poly.pdbx_strand_id
1 'polypeptide(L)'
;MDQKFKRIAVENSDAIVQMWVEEINSLKDGNYTATISDELFESTNREFVNVIFTSITNQGSSKAVEDFSEKIINLGWPLSYITDGLQVFRRVTVDYILSQSSKVDSEFFSNVLESVDAWVEPLIRQLVNEYSGSWEHIVSLQRVALQELSAPLIPVMDKITIMPLIGTIDTERAKLIMENLLEGVIKHNSEVVLMDITGVPVVDTMVAHHIIQAAEAVRLIGSTCILVGIRPEIAQTIVNLGIDLGKFPTKSTLKKGFTSALEITNRKVVDLEKKAENIEKMIDSLQGE
;
A
#
# COMPACT_ATOMS: atom_id res chain seq x y z
N MET A 1 -32.98 -33.03 -14.06
CA MET A 1 -33.26 -31.85 -14.92
C MET A 1 -32.05 -30.94 -15.01
N ASP A 2 -31.33 -30.72 -13.90
CA ASP A 2 -30.14 -29.87 -13.85
C ASP A 2 -29.06 -30.18 -14.92
N GLN A 3 -28.75 -31.47 -15.13
CA GLN A 3 -27.78 -31.87 -16.17
C GLN A 3 -28.22 -31.56 -17.60
N LYS A 4 -29.53 -31.42 -17.88
CA LYS A 4 -30.03 -31.11 -19.22
C LYS A 4 -29.69 -29.67 -19.60
N PHE A 5 -30.01 -28.71 -18.73
CA PHE A 5 -29.77 -27.30 -18.98
C PHE A 5 -28.28 -26.97 -18.97
N LYS A 6 -27.53 -27.58 -18.06
CA LYS A 6 -26.07 -27.55 -18.05
C LYS A 6 -25.46 -28.04 -19.37
N ARG A 7 -25.96 -29.16 -19.91
CA ARG A 7 -25.52 -29.67 -21.22
C ARG A 7 -25.86 -28.71 -22.36
N ILE A 8 -27.08 -28.15 -22.38
CA ILE A 8 -27.46 -27.14 -23.39
C ILE A 8 -26.52 -25.93 -23.33
N ALA A 9 -26.20 -25.43 -22.13
CA ALA A 9 -25.27 -24.31 -21.99
C ALA A 9 -23.86 -24.63 -22.52
N VAL A 10 -23.34 -25.83 -22.22
CA VAL A 10 -22.00 -26.25 -22.68
C VAL A 10 -21.96 -26.53 -24.19
N GLU A 11 -22.97 -27.21 -24.75
CA GLU A 11 -23.04 -27.52 -26.19
C GLU A 11 -23.24 -26.27 -27.06
N ASN A 12 -23.74 -25.18 -26.47
CA ASN A 12 -24.01 -23.92 -27.16
C ASN A 12 -23.16 -22.77 -26.59
N SER A 13 -21.98 -23.09 -26.05
CA SER A 13 -21.07 -22.12 -25.42
C SER A 13 -20.78 -20.93 -26.33
N ASP A 14 -20.55 -21.17 -27.62
CA ASP A 14 -20.14 -20.11 -28.55
C ASP A 14 -21.21 -19.02 -28.71
N ALA A 15 -22.48 -19.41 -28.83
CA ALA A 15 -23.60 -18.48 -28.92
C ALA A 15 -23.79 -17.68 -27.62
N ILE A 16 -23.71 -18.36 -26.48
CA ILE A 16 -23.83 -17.74 -25.15
C ILE A 16 -22.69 -16.75 -24.90
N VAL A 17 -21.47 -17.13 -25.27
CA VAL A 17 -20.28 -16.27 -25.14
C VAL A 17 -20.39 -15.05 -26.03
N GLN A 18 -20.91 -15.19 -27.26
CA GLN A 18 -21.12 -14.04 -28.13
C GLN A 18 -22.10 -13.04 -27.51
N MET A 19 -23.25 -13.52 -27.03
CA MET A 19 -24.24 -12.68 -26.32
C MET A 19 -23.64 -12.02 -25.07
N TRP A 20 -22.84 -12.76 -24.31
CA TRP A 20 -22.15 -12.26 -23.12
C TRP A 20 -21.15 -11.14 -23.46
N VAL A 21 -20.30 -11.34 -24.48
CA VAL A 21 -19.31 -10.35 -24.91
C VAL A 21 -20.00 -9.06 -25.38
N GLU A 22 -21.09 -9.17 -26.14
CA GLU A 22 -21.88 -8.01 -26.59
C GLU A 22 -22.39 -7.18 -25.40
N GLU A 23 -22.94 -7.82 -24.38
CA GLU A 23 -23.42 -7.13 -23.18
C GLU A 23 -22.27 -6.57 -22.33
N ILE A 24 -21.17 -7.31 -22.15
CA ILE A 24 -20.02 -6.85 -21.35
C ILE A 24 -19.31 -5.67 -22.01
N ASN A 25 -19.21 -5.66 -23.35
CA ASN A 25 -18.69 -4.52 -24.09
C ASN A 25 -19.54 -3.26 -23.84
N SER A 26 -20.85 -3.39 -23.66
CA SER A 26 -21.73 -2.25 -23.35
C SER A 26 -21.51 -1.67 -21.94
N LEU A 27 -21.00 -2.49 -21.00
CA LEU A 27 -20.70 -2.08 -19.62
C LEU A 27 -19.31 -1.45 -19.47
N LYS A 28 -18.44 -1.63 -20.47
CA LYS A 28 -17.06 -1.17 -20.49
C LYS A 28 -16.91 0.34 -20.21
N ASP A 29 -17.73 1.17 -20.85
CA ASP A 29 -17.59 2.63 -20.78
C ASP A 29 -18.12 3.25 -19.46
N GLY A 30 -18.87 2.48 -18.66
CA GLY A 30 -19.50 2.96 -17.42
C GLY A 30 -18.88 2.45 -16.12
N ASN A 31 -18.41 1.20 -16.09
CA ASN A 31 -18.11 0.49 -14.83
C ASN A 31 -16.66 0.05 -14.66
N TYR A 32 -15.88 -0.06 -15.74
CA TYR A 32 -14.48 -0.49 -15.69
C TYR A 32 -13.58 0.67 -16.08
N THR A 33 -12.77 1.11 -15.13
CA THR A 33 -11.98 2.33 -15.15
C THR A 33 -11.23 2.55 -16.48
N ALA A 34 -11.12 3.82 -16.89
CA ALA A 34 -10.52 4.34 -18.12
C ALA A 34 -9.03 3.99 -18.38
N THR A 35 -8.48 2.99 -17.70
CA THR A 35 -7.05 2.65 -17.65
C THR A 35 -6.74 1.27 -18.25
N ILE A 36 -7.75 0.46 -18.59
CA ILE A 36 -7.58 -0.88 -19.15
C ILE A 36 -7.56 -0.79 -20.69
N SER A 37 -6.54 -1.36 -21.34
CA SER A 37 -6.49 -1.41 -22.80
C SER A 37 -7.50 -2.39 -23.38
N ASP A 38 -7.93 -2.13 -24.62
CA ASP A 38 -8.85 -3.02 -25.36
C ASP A 38 -8.30 -4.46 -25.45
N GLU A 39 -7.00 -4.59 -25.70
CA GLU A 39 -6.32 -5.89 -25.76
C GLU A 39 -6.37 -6.64 -24.42
N LEU A 40 -6.12 -5.93 -23.32
CA LEU A 40 -6.19 -6.53 -21.99
C LEU A 40 -7.62 -6.95 -21.66
N PHE A 41 -8.59 -6.09 -21.98
CA PHE A 41 -10.01 -6.35 -21.78
C PHE A 41 -10.46 -7.63 -22.51
N GLU A 42 -10.16 -7.74 -23.80
CA GLU A 42 -10.49 -8.93 -24.58
C GLU A 42 -9.80 -10.19 -24.07
N SER A 43 -8.52 -10.08 -23.68
CA SER A 43 -7.77 -11.23 -23.16
C SER A 43 -8.33 -11.74 -21.83
N THR A 44 -8.71 -10.84 -20.92
CA THR A 44 -9.33 -11.17 -19.64
C THR A 44 -10.72 -11.76 -19.84
N ASN A 45 -11.51 -11.23 -20.78
CA ASN A 45 -12.82 -11.77 -21.14
C ASN A 45 -12.74 -13.23 -21.61
N ARG A 46 -11.80 -13.54 -22.51
CA ARG A 46 -11.59 -14.92 -23.00
C ARG A 46 -11.24 -15.88 -21.87
N GLU A 47 -10.38 -15.45 -20.95
CA GLU A 47 -9.99 -16.26 -19.80
C GLU A 47 -11.14 -16.44 -18.81
N PHE A 48 -11.93 -15.39 -18.56
CA PHE A 48 -13.08 -15.44 -17.68
C PHE A 48 -14.11 -16.46 -18.18
N VAL A 49 -14.43 -16.42 -19.47
CA VAL A 49 -15.29 -17.41 -20.13
C VAL A 49 -14.75 -18.82 -19.92
N ASN A 50 -13.45 -19.03 -20.12
CA ASN A 50 -12.83 -20.34 -19.92
C ASN A 50 -12.97 -20.83 -18.46
N VAL A 51 -12.78 -19.94 -17.48
CA VAL A 51 -12.99 -20.25 -16.05
C VAL A 51 -14.43 -20.62 -15.76
N ILE A 52 -15.39 -19.88 -16.32
CA ILE A 52 -16.82 -20.15 -16.18
C ILE A 52 -17.15 -21.57 -16.69
N PHE A 53 -16.83 -21.86 -17.95
CA PHE A 53 -17.16 -23.16 -18.54
C PHE A 53 -16.37 -24.31 -17.91
N THR A 54 -15.11 -24.11 -17.54
CA THR A 54 -14.32 -25.13 -16.81
C THR A 54 -14.91 -25.43 -15.44
N SER A 55 -15.37 -24.40 -14.71
CA SER A 55 -16.01 -24.59 -13.40
C SER A 55 -17.34 -25.34 -13.52
N ILE A 56 -18.11 -25.02 -14.57
CA ILE A 56 -19.34 -25.73 -14.92
C ILE A 56 -19.02 -27.19 -15.23
N THR A 57 -18.08 -27.50 -16.12
CA THR A 57 -17.82 -28.89 -16.52
C THR A 57 -17.18 -29.73 -15.41
N ASN A 58 -16.23 -29.17 -14.66
CA ASN A 58 -15.36 -29.93 -13.76
C ASN A 58 -15.68 -29.78 -12.26
N GLN A 59 -16.94 -29.51 -11.89
CA GLN A 59 -17.35 -29.32 -10.49
C GLN A 59 -16.35 -28.46 -9.68
N GLY A 60 -16.06 -27.25 -10.17
CA GLY A 60 -15.18 -26.33 -9.46
C GLY A 60 -13.72 -26.77 -9.43
N SER A 61 -13.05 -26.77 -10.58
CA SER A 61 -11.59 -26.80 -10.58
C SER A 61 -11.07 -25.57 -9.83
N SER A 62 -10.77 -25.75 -8.54
CA SER A 62 -10.40 -24.68 -7.61
C SER A 62 -9.22 -23.87 -8.15
N LYS A 63 -8.32 -24.53 -8.89
CA LYS A 63 -7.09 -23.92 -9.36
C LYS A 63 -7.30 -22.89 -10.46
N ALA A 64 -8.20 -23.15 -11.42
CA ALA A 64 -8.47 -22.18 -12.49
C ALA A 64 -9.13 -20.89 -11.95
N VAL A 65 -9.98 -21.03 -10.93
CA VAL A 65 -10.64 -19.90 -10.26
C VAL A 65 -9.62 -19.10 -9.44
N GLU A 66 -8.73 -19.77 -8.71
CA GLU A 66 -7.64 -19.16 -7.94
C GLU A 66 -6.69 -18.37 -8.86
N ASP A 67 -6.16 -19.01 -9.90
CA ASP A 67 -5.19 -18.41 -10.83
C ASP A 67 -5.79 -17.18 -11.54
N PHE A 68 -7.05 -17.25 -11.95
CA PHE A 68 -7.75 -16.11 -12.54
C PHE A 68 -7.97 -14.98 -11.53
N SER A 69 -8.33 -15.30 -10.29
CA SER A 69 -8.53 -14.32 -9.21
C SER A 69 -7.25 -13.57 -8.87
N GLU A 70 -6.12 -14.27 -8.78
CA GLU A 70 -4.81 -13.62 -8.58
C GLU A 70 -4.45 -12.67 -9.72
N LYS A 71 -4.69 -13.10 -10.97
CA LYS A 71 -4.36 -12.31 -12.15
C LYS A 71 -5.16 -11.00 -12.20
N ILE A 72 -6.48 -11.06 -12.00
CA ILE A 72 -7.33 -9.87 -12.04
C ILE A 72 -7.01 -8.88 -10.90
N ILE A 73 -6.63 -9.37 -9.70
CA ILE A 73 -6.14 -8.51 -8.62
C ILE A 73 -4.85 -7.80 -9.02
N ASN A 74 -3.87 -8.53 -9.55
CA ASN A 74 -2.58 -7.98 -9.95
C ASN A 74 -2.69 -6.96 -11.09
N LEU A 75 -3.66 -7.15 -11.97
CA LEU A 75 -3.99 -6.23 -13.06
C LEU A 75 -4.87 -5.05 -12.61
N GLY A 76 -5.30 -5.01 -11.35
CA GLY A 76 -6.07 -3.91 -10.78
C GLY A 76 -7.53 -3.85 -11.24
N TRP A 77 -8.10 -4.98 -11.67
CA TRP A 77 -9.51 -5.03 -12.04
C TRP A 77 -10.39 -4.87 -10.80
N PRO A 78 -11.51 -4.14 -10.89
CA PRO A 78 -12.43 -4.02 -9.78
C PRO A 78 -13.20 -5.33 -9.56
N LEU A 79 -13.55 -5.64 -8.31
CA LEU A 79 -14.40 -6.79 -7.97
C LEU A 79 -15.74 -6.77 -8.72
N SER A 80 -16.26 -5.57 -9.03
CA SER A 80 -17.50 -5.42 -9.81
C SER A 80 -17.43 -6.08 -11.18
N TYR A 81 -16.25 -6.20 -11.79
CA TYR A 81 -16.08 -6.89 -13.07
C TYR A 81 -16.48 -8.37 -12.98
N ILE A 82 -16.10 -9.03 -11.89
CA ILE A 82 -16.48 -10.44 -11.66
C ILE A 82 -17.99 -10.55 -11.48
N THR A 83 -18.56 -9.69 -10.62
CA THR A 83 -19.98 -9.78 -10.28
C THR A 83 -20.87 -9.49 -11.49
N ASP A 84 -20.53 -8.45 -12.24
CA ASP A 84 -21.25 -8.07 -13.45
C ASP A 84 -21.09 -9.13 -14.54
N GLY A 85 -19.87 -9.64 -14.75
CA GLY A 85 -19.59 -10.70 -15.70
C GLY A 85 -20.43 -11.95 -15.46
N LEU A 86 -20.51 -12.42 -14.21
CA LEU A 86 -21.32 -13.59 -13.87
C LEU A 86 -22.83 -13.31 -13.92
N GLN A 87 -23.26 -12.10 -13.57
CA GLN A 87 -24.68 -11.71 -13.69
C GLN A 87 -25.14 -11.63 -15.14
N VAL A 88 -24.33 -11.03 -16.02
CA VAL A 88 -24.56 -11.02 -17.48
C VAL A 88 -24.60 -12.45 -17.98
N PHE A 89 -23.61 -13.27 -17.62
CA PHE A 89 -23.53 -14.67 -18.05
C PHE A 89 -24.77 -15.48 -17.64
N ARG A 90 -25.24 -15.33 -16.40
CA ARG A 90 -26.49 -15.94 -15.94
C ARG A 90 -27.66 -15.51 -16.80
N ARG A 91 -27.84 -14.21 -17.02
CA ARG A 91 -28.95 -13.65 -17.82
C ARG A 91 -28.93 -14.20 -19.24
N VAL A 92 -27.82 -14.07 -19.96
CA VAL A 92 -27.74 -14.53 -21.35
C VAL A 92 -27.92 -16.04 -21.48
N THR A 93 -27.48 -16.83 -20.48
CA THR A 93 -27.69 -18.28 -20.49
C THR A 93 -29.16 -18.64 -20.29
N VAL A 94 -29.84 -17.98 -19.36
CA VAL A 94 -31.29 -18.15 -19.16
C VAL A 94 -32.05 -17.79 -20.42
N ASP A 95 -31.78 -16.61 -20.99
CA ASP A 95 -32.43 -16.13 -22.21
C ASP A 95 -32.21 -17.09 -23.39
N TYR A 96 -30.97 -17.58 -23.55
CA TYR A 96 -30.65 -18.57 -24.57
C TYR A 96 -31.46 -19.87 -24.39
N ILE A 97 -31.44 -20.46 -23.20
CA ILE A 97 -32.15 -21.73 -22.94
C ILE A 97 -33.67 -21.57 -23.16
N LEU A 98 -34.24 -20.44 -22.75
CA LEU A 98 -35.67 -20.14 -22.96
C LEU A 98 -35.99 -20.00 -24.45
N SER A 99 -35.12 -19.36 -25.24
CA SER A 99 -35.29 -19.19 -26.69
C SER A 99 -35.30 -20.51 -27.48
N GLN A 100 -34.65 -21.56 -26.95
CA GLN A 100 -34.61 -22.89 -27.56
C GLN A 100 -35.90 -23.71 -27.32
N SER A 101 -36.80 -23.24 -26.44
CA SER A 101 -38.03 -23.96 -26.11
C SER A 101 -39.22 -23.40 -26.87
N SER A 102 -39.99 -24.29 -27.53
CA SER A 102 -41.23 -23.93 -28.22
C SER A 102 -42.40 -23.60 -27.27
N LYS A 103 -42.29 -23.99 -25.98
CA LYS A 103 -43.30 -23.72 -24.96
C LYS A 103 -42.61 -23.34 -23.65
N VAL A 104 -42.80 -22.10 -23.23
CA VAL A 104 -42.31 -21.58 -21.94
C VAL A 104 -43.53 -21.34 -21.07
N ASP A 105 -43.75 -22.23 -20.10
CA ASP A 105 -44.70 -22.02 -19.01
C ASP A 105 -43.96 -21.66 -17.71
N SER A 106 -44.71 -21.33 -16.66
CA SER A 106 -44.13 -20.91 -15.38
C SER A 106 -43.27 -22.00 -14.74
N GLU A 107 -43.62 -23.27 -14.94
CA GLU A 107 -42.88 -24.41 -14.39
C GLU A 107 -41.54 -24.58 -15.13
N PHE A 108 -41.55 -24.51 -16.46
CA PHE A 108 -40.34 -24.55 -17.26
C PHE A 108 -39.40 -23.38 -16.93
N PHE A 109 -39.93 -22.16 -16.83
CA PHE A 109 -39.15 -20.98 -16.47
C PHE A 109 -38.48 -21.13 -15.09
N SER A 110 -39.23 -21.56 -14.07
CA SER A 110 -38.68 -21.81 -12.72
C SER A 110 -37.56 -22.86 -12.75
N ASN A 111 -37.77 -23.96 -13.48
CA ASN A 111 -36.77 -25.03 -13.62
C ASN A 111 -35.48 -24.56 -14.30
N VAL A 112 -35.56 -23.66 -15.28
CA VAL A 112 -34.39 -23.07 -15.93
C VAL A 112 -33.63 -22.17 -14.96
N LEU A 113 -34.33 -21.25 -14.28
CA LEU A 113 -33.70 -20.36 -13.30
C LEU A 113 -33.01 -21.14 -12.18
N GLU A 114 -33.72 -22.06 -11.53
CA GLU A 114 -33.17 -22.87 -10.44
C GLU A 114 -31.95 -23.68 -10.88
N SER A 115 -31.99 -24.24 -12.09
CA SER A 115 -30.85 -24.99 -12.62
C SER A 115 -29.66 -24.07 -12.88
N VAL A 116 -29.84 -22.96 -13.59
CA VAL A 116 -28.74 -22.04 -13.91
C VAL A 116 -28.11 -21.49 -12.62
N ASP A 117 -28.92 -21.07 -11.66
CA ASP A 117 -28.43 -20.59 -10.37
C ASP A 117 -27.63 -21.67 -9.61
N ALA A 118 -28.05 -22.94 -9.68
CA ALA A 118 -27.38 -24.03 -8.95
C ALA A 118 -25.90 -24.21 -9.31
N TRP A 119 -25.49 -23.90 -10.55
CA TRP A 119 -24.09 -24.01 -10.97
C TRP A 119 -23.38 -22.67 -11.16
N VAL A 120 -24.10 -21.54 -11.27
CA VAL A 120 -23.49 -20.20 -11.28
C VAL A 120 -23.21 -19.68 -9.87
N GLU A 121 -24.12 -19.89 -8.91
CA GLU A 121 -23.99 -19.35 -7.55
C GLU A 121 -22.72 -19.84 -6.81
N PRO A 122 -22.33 -21.14 -6.86
CA PRO A 122 -21.08 -21.58 -6.25
C PRO A 122 -19.85 -20.90 -6.86
N LEU A 123 -19.86 -20.65 -8.18
CA LEU A 123 -18.77 -19.98 -8.88
C LEU A 123 -18.68 -18.50 -8.48
N ILE A 124 -19.80 -17.80 -8.35
CA ILE A 124 -19.84 -16.42 -7.83
C ILE A 124 -19.21 -16.38 -6.44
N ARG A 125 -19.68 -17.24 -5.53
CA ARG A 125 -19.16 -17.29 -4.15
C ARG A 125 -17.68 -17.57 -4.11
N GLN A 126 -17.22 -18.53 -4.91
CA GLN A 126 -15.81 -18.90 -4.95
C GLN A 126 -14.95 -17.75 -5.47
N LEU A 127 -15.26 -17.16 -6.63
CA LEU A 127 -14.50 -16.04 -7.19
C LEU A 127 -14.48 -14.82 -6.26
N VAL A 128 -15.62 -14.48 -5.64
CA VAL A 128 -15.69 -13.36 -4.69
C VAL A 128 -14.85 -13.62 -3.44
N ASN A 129 -14.88 -14.85 -2.90
CA ASN A 129 -14.09 -15.22 -1.72
C ASN A 129 -12.59 -15.23 -2.03
N GLU A 130 -12.17 -15.84 -3.13
CA GLU A 130 -10.76 -15.87 -3.55
C GLU A 130 -10.24 -14.46 -3.81
N TYR A 131 -11.04 -13.64 -4.50
CA TYR A 131 -10.67 -12.25 -4.76
C TYR A 131 -10.53 -11.46 -3.44
N SER A 132 -11.54 -11.52 -2.57
CA SER A 132 -11.57 -10.74 -1.33
C SER A 132 -10.48 -11.18 -0.36
N GLY A 133 -10.30 -12.49 -0.17
CA GLY A 133 -9.27 -13.03 0.71
C GLY A 133 -7.86 -12.70 0.24
N SER A 134 -7.58 -12.85 -1.07
CA SER A 134 -6.28 -12.50 -1.65
C SER A 134 -6.02 -11.00 -1.61
N TRP A 135 -7.03 -10.18 -1.89
CA TRP A 135 -6.90 -8.72 -1.82
C TRP A 135 -6.66 -8.23 -0.38
N GLU A 136 -7.40 -8.76 0.61
CA GLU A 136 -7.17 -8.47 2.03
C GLU A 136 -5.75 -8.87 2.45
N HIS A 137 -5.26 -10.03 2.00
CA HIS A 137 -3.90 -10.48 2.26
C HIS A 137 -2.85 -9.54 1.66
N ILE A 138 -3.02 -9.16 0.39
CA ILE A 138 -2.12 -8.23 -0.31
C ILE A 138 -2.09 -6.87 0.38
N VAL A 139 -3.26 -6.31 0.70
CA VAL A 139 -3.37 -5.02 1.41
C VAL A 139 -2.74 -5.10 2.79
N SER A 140 -2.94 -6.19 3.52
CA SER A 140 -2.32 -6.43 4.82
C SER A 140 -0.80 -6.48 4.72
N LEU A 141 -0.24 -7.25 3.78
CA LEU A 141 1.20 -7.32 3.56
C LEU A 141 1.79 -5.98 3.12
N GLN A 142 1.11 -5.23 2.25
CA GLN A 142 1.53 -3.89 1.86
C GLN A 142 1.52 -2.94 3.06
N ARG A 143 0.51 -3.01 3.93
CA ARG A 143 0.44 -2.21 5.16
C ARG A 143 1.59 -2.55 6.11
N VAL A 144 1.88 -3.84 6.32
CA VAL A 144 3.00 -4.29 7.15
C VAL A 144 4.33 -3.83 6.55
N ALA A 145 4.54 -3.99 5.25
CA ALA A 145 5.76 -3.52 4.58
C ALA A 145 5.93 -1.99 4.68
N LEU A 146 4.86 -1.23 4.57
CA LEU A 146 4.86 0.23 4.79
C LEU A 146 5.16 0.58 6.26
N GLN A 147 4.69 -0.22 7.21
CA GLN A 147 4.99 -0.07 8.65
C GLN A 147 6.46 -0.40 8.97
N GLU A 148 7.03 -1.46 8.39
CA GLU A 148 8.46 -1.79 8.50
C GLU A 148 9.35 -0.66 7.93
N LEU A 149 8.87 0.06 6.92
CA LEU A 149 9.54 1.22 6.33
C LEU A 149 9.27 2.54 7.09
N SER A 150 8.51 2.54 8.19
CA SER A 150 7.85 3.76 8.69
C SER A 150 8.71 4.72 9.53
N ALA A 151 9.96 4.38 9.85
CA ALA A 151 10.96 5.29 10.43
C ALA A 151 12.38 4.67 10.40
N PRO A 152 13.04 4.59 9.23
CA PRO A 152 14.39 4.04 9.16
C PRO A 152 15.37 4.98 9.85
N LEU A 153 16.21 4.44 10.75
CA LEU A 153 17.37 5.17 11.26
C LEU A 153 18.50 5.09 10.22
N ILE A 154 18.84 6.23 9.61
CA ILE A 154 19.77 6.31 8.49
C ILE A 154 21.13 6.82 9.00
N PRO A 155 22.24 6.07 8.85
CA PRO A 155 23.57 6.57 9.14
C PRO A 155 24.00 7.57 8.06
N VAL A 156 24.28 8.80 8.46
CA VAL A 156 24.69 9.90 7.55
C VAL A 156 26.18 10.24 7.69
N MET A 157 26.77 9.87 8.82
CA MET A 157 28.19 10.00 9.08
C MET A 157 28.57 9.00 10.19
N ASP A 158 29.85 8.67 10.33
CA ASP A 158 30.33 7.94 11.49
C ASP A 158 29.82 8.60 12.79
N LYS A 159 29.20 7.80 13.67
CA LYS A 159 28.57 8.24 14.93
C LYS A 159 27.34 9.16 14.83
N ILE A 160 26.87 9.51 13.63
CA ILE A 160 25.71 10.40 13.43
C ILE A 160 24.66 9.71 12.58
N THR A 161 23.45 9.58 13.12
CA THR A 161 22.29 9.05 12.42
C THR A 161 21.16 10.07 12.34
N ILE A 162 20.22 9.85 11.41
CA ILE A 162 19.00 10.63 11.25
C ILE A 162 17.79 9.69 11.22
N MET A 163 16.72 10.08 11.90
CA MET A 163 15.40 9.45 11.81
C MET A 163 14.39 10.48 11.28
N PRO A 164 14.02 10.42 9.99
CA PRO A 164 12.96 11.26 9.45
C PRO A 164 11.57 10.70 9.81
N LEU A 165 10.72 11.55 10.38
CA LEU A 165 9.33 11.23 10.70
C LEU A 165 8.40 11.96 9.71
N ILE A 166 7.63 11.17 8.94
CA ILE A 166 6.78 11.67 7.85
C ILE A 166 5.35 11.16 8.02
N GLY A 167 4.36 12.04 7.92
CA GLY A 167 2.95 11.70 7.96
C GLY A 167 2.39 11.64 9.38
N THR A 168 1.19 11.08 9.53
CA THR A 168 0.50 10.97 10.82
C THR A 168 1.12 9.88 11.69
N ILE A 169 1.22 10.14 12.99
CA ILE A 169 1.74 9.20 13.97
C ILE A 169 0.56 8.82 14.87
N ASP A 170 0.27 7.52 14.96
CA ASP A 170 -0.65 6.96 15.94
C ASP A 170 0.14 6.19 17.02
N THR A 171 -0.55 5.61 18.00
CA THR A 171 0.08 4.87 19.10
C THR A 171 0.90 3.66 18.61
N GLU A 172 0.41 2.94 17.60
CA GLU A 172 1.10 1.75 17.07
C GLU A 172 2.40 2.16 16.37
N ARG A 173 2.32 3.19 15.52
CA ARG A 173 3.48 3.75 14.83
C ARG A 173 4.48 4.38 15.79
N ALA A 174 4.02 5.05 16.84
CA ALA A 174 4.89 5.61 17.87
C ALA A 174 5.74 4.55 18.57
N LYS A 175 5.16 3.37 18.86
CA LYS A 175 5.88 2.24 19.44
C LYS A 175 6.96 1.72 18.48
N LEU A 176 6.62 1.52 17.21
CA LEU A 176 7.57 1.11 16.18
C LEU A 176 8.71 2.12 16.00
N ILE A 177 8.41 3.41 16.02
CA ILE A 177 9.42 4.48 15.97
C ILE A 177 10.41 4.33 17.14
N MET A 178 9.91 4.13 18.36
CA MET A 178 10.75 3.97 19.55
C MET A 178 11.64 2.72 19.46
N GLU A 179 11.07 1.57 19.07
CA GLU A 179 11.82 0.32 18.91
C GLU A 179 12.93 0.47 17.85
N ASN A 180 12.58 0.94 16.65
CA ASN A 180 13.52 1.16 15.56
C ASN A 180 14.62 2.18 15.91
N LEU A 181 14.27 3.23 16.66
CA LEU A 181 15.20 4.24 17.11
C LEU A 181 16.25 3.65 18.05
N LEU A 182 15.82 2.90 19.05
CA LEU A 182 16.72 2.31 20.05
C LEU A 182 17.60 1.21 19.44
N GLU A 183 17.01 0.31 18.66
CA GLU A 183 17.76 -0.73 17.94
C GLU A 183 18.77 -0.13 16.98
N GLY A 184 18.35 0.87 16.20
CA GLY A 184 19.20 1.57 15.26
C GLY A 184 20.38 2.28 15.93
N VAL A 185 20.16 2.96 17.07
CA VAL A 185 21.23 3.65 17.81
C VAL A 185 22.32 2.67 18.21
N ILE A 186 21.93 1.51 18.73
CA ILE A 186 22.86 0.45 19.15
C ILE A 186 23.57 -0.13 17.93
N LYS A 187 22.81 -0.52 16.90
CA LYS A 187 23.34 -1.11 15.66
C LYS A 187 24.37 -0.22 14.97
N HIS A 188 24.11 1.08 14.92
CA HIS A 188 25.00 2.05 14.28
C HIS A 188 26.00 2.69 15.24
N ASN A 189 26.01 2.29 16.52
CA ASN A 189 26.86 2.86 17.58
C ASN A 189 26.82 4.40 17.59
N SER A 190 25.60 4.96 17.47
CA SER A 190 25.39 6.40 17.28
C SER A 190 25.68 7.17 18.56
N GLU A 191 26.42 8.27 18.46
CA GLU A 191 26.60 9.24 19.56
C GLU A 191 25.60 10.38 19.45
N VAL A 192 25.13 10.67 18.23
CA VAL A 192 24.12 11.69 17.97
C VAL A 192 23.06 11.15 17.02
N VAL A 193 21.79 11.34 17.38
CA VAL A 193 20.64 11.10 16.51
C VAL A 193 19.92 12.41 16.20
N LEU A 194 19.67 12.66 14.93
CA LEU A 194 18.83 13.75 14.45
C LEU A 194 17.41 13.22 14.23
N MET A 195 16.46 13.59 15.09
CA MET A 195 15.06 13.22 14.90
C MET A 195 14.34 14.36 14.18
N ASP A 196 14.03 14.14 12.89
CA ASP A 196 13.44 15.15 12.02
C ASP A 196 11.91 15.01 11.97
N ILE A 197 11.22 15.96 12.62
CA ILE A 197 9.77 16.01 12.68
C ILE A 197 9.15 17.01 11.69
N THR A 198 9.94 17.50 10.72
CA THR A 198 9.44 18.43 9.71
C THR A 198 8.25 17.83 8.95
N GLY A 199 8.23 16.52 8.71
CA GLY A 199 7.19 15.82 7.95
C GLY A 199 5.91 15.50 8.72
N VAL A 200 5.80 15.89 10.00
CA VAL A 200 4.63 15.59 10.85
C VAL A 200 3.65 16.79 10.83
N PRO A 201 2.46 16.67 10.21
CA PRO A 201 1.59 17.82 9.92
C PRO A 201 0.82 18.34 11.13
N VAL A 202 0.40 17.45 12.05
CA VAL A 202 -0.32 17.81 13.28
C VAL A 202 0.21 16.92 14.39
N VAL A 203 0.65 17.54 15.48
CA VAL A 203 1.05 16.83 16.70
C VAL A 203 -0.02 17.08 17.75
N ASP A 204 -0.77 16.03 18.06
CA ASP A 204 -1.64 16.03 19.22
C ASP A 204 -0.83 15.76 20.51
N THR A 205 -1.53 15.73 21.64
CA THR A 205 -0.92 15.46 22.95
C THR A 205 -0.22 14.10 23.01
N MET A 206 -0.78 13.07 22.39
CA MET A 206 -0.27 11.70 22.45
C MET A 206 1.02 11.55 21.63
N VAL A 207 1.04 12.12 20.43
CA VAL A 207 2.21 12.11 19.54
C VAL A 207 3.36 12.89 20.15
N ALA A 208 3.09 14.08 20.73
CA ALA A 208 4.12 14.85 21.44
C ALA A 208 4.74 14.03 22.56
N HIS A 209 3.92 13.35 23.37
CA HIS A 209 4.40 12.51 24.45
C HIS A 209 5.32 11.39 23.96
N HIS A 210 4.92 10.66 22.92
CA HIS A 210 5.72 9.56 22.38
C HIS A 210 7.05 10.01 21.77
N ILE A 211 7.08 11.13 21.04
CA ILE A 211 8.33 11.69 20.48
C ILE A 211 9.33 11.98 21.60
N ILE A 212 8.85 12.56 22.70
CA ILE A 212 9.70 12.93 23.82
C ILE A 212 10.17 11.73 24.61
N GLN A 213 9.29 10.74 24.82
CA GLN A 213 9.70 9.45 25.42
C GLN A 213 10.78 8.77 24.58
N ALA A 214 10.64 8.78 23.24
CA ALA A 214 11.66 8.21 22.36
C ALA A 214 12.99 8.96 22.48
N ALA A 215 12.97 10.30 22.48
CA ALA A 215 14.18 11.10 22.69
C ALA A 215 14.82 10.87 24.07
N GLU A 216 14.02 10.70 25.12
CA GLU A 216 14.48 10.36 26.46
C GLU A 216 15.13 8.97 26.53
N ALA A 217 14.50 7.98 25.88
CA ALA A 217 15.05 6.64 25.79
C ALA A 217 16.41 6.62 25.08
N VAL A 218 16.58 7.39 23.99
CA VAL A 218 17.88 7.58 23.31
C VAL A 218 18.94 8.15 24.26
N ARG A 219 18.56 9.12 25.10
CA ARG A 219 19.47 9.70 26.10
C ARG A 219 19.89 8.67 27.14
N LEU A 220 18.97 7.82 27.59
CA LEU A 220 19.25 6.77 28.58
C LEU A 220 20.21 5.70 28.08
N ILE A 221 20.21 5.41 26.77
CA ILE A 221 21.17 4.48 26.15
C ILE A 221 22.51 5.15 25.80
N GLY A 222 22.72 6.42 26.18
CA GLY A 222 24.00 7.11 26.07
C GLY A 222 24.22 7.88 24.76
N SER A 223 23.18 8.12 23.97
CA SER A 223 23.25 8.92 22.75
C SER A 223 22.55 10.28 22.90
N THR A 224 23.02 11.30 22.19
CA THR A 224 22.39 12.62 22.20
C THR A 224 21.31 12.69 21.12
N CYS A 225 20.05 12.86 21.51
CA CYS A 225 18.96 13.12 20.56
C CYS A 225 18.82 14.64 20.32
N ILE A 226 18.91 15.07 19.06
CA ILE A 226 18.62 16.44 18.61
C ILE A 226 17.29 16.44 17.87
N LEU A 227 16.30 17.17 18.38
CA LEU A 227 15.03 17.37 17.70
C LEU A 227 15.19 18.47 16.64
N VAL A 228 14.83 18.17 15.39
CA VAL A 228 14.89 19.12 14.29
C VAL A 228 13.55 19.32 13.61
N GLY A 229 13.29 20.52 13.11
CA GLY A 229 12.08 20.80 12.33
C GLY A 229 10.80 21.01 13.14
N ILE A 230 10.93 21.39 14.41
CA ILE A 230 9.78 21.72 15.27
C ILE A 230 9.05 22.94 14.71
N ARG A 231 7.82 22.73 14.24
CA ARG A 231 6.93 23.80 13.76
C ARG A 231 6.31 24.57 14.94
N PRO A 232 5.91 25.84 14.78
CA PRO A 232 5.34 26.66 15.86
C PRO A 232 4.18 25.99 16.62
N GLU A 233 3.27 25.35 15.91
CA GLU A 233 2.13 24.62 16.45
C GLU A 233 2.55 23.44 17.34
N ILE A 234 3.60 22.71 16.96
CA ILE A 234 4.16 21.61 17.77
C ILE A 234 4.80 22.16 19.04
N ALA A 235 5.54 23.26 18.93
CA ALA A 235 6.17 23.91 20.07
C ALA A 235 5.13 24.38 21.10
N GLN A 236 4.01 24.96 20.64
CA GLN A 236 2.90 25.36 21.51
C GLN A 236 2.30 24.16 22.24
N THR A 237 2.05 23.06 21.54
CA THR A 237 1.55 21.82 22.16
C THR A 237 2.51 21.33 23.25
N ILE A 238 3.81 21.23 22.98
CA ILE A 238 4.81 20.77 23.95
C ILE A 238 4.82 21.66 25.21
N VAL A 239 4.76 22.99 25.03
CA VAL A 239 4.71 23.95 26.15
C VAL A 239 3.43 23.78 26.97
N ASN A 240 2.27 23.64 26.31
CA ASN A 240 0.98 23.44 26.98
C ASN A 240 0.91 22.15 27.80
N LEU A 241 1.65 21.11 27.37
CA LEU A 241 1.77 19.86 28.09
C LEU A 241 2.74 19.92 29.28
N GLY A 242 3.45 21.03 29.47
CA GLY A 242 4.44 21.18 30.53
C GLY A 242 5.67 20.30 30.34
N ILE A 243 5.96 19.89 29.10
CA ILE A 243 7.14 19.07 28.80
C ILE A 243 8.38 19.97 28.80
N ASP A 244 9.34 19.64 29.67
CA ASP A 244 10.63 20.32 29.74
C ASP A 244 11.59 19.83 28.64
N LEU A 245 11.74 20.64 27.59
CA LEU A 245 12.73 20.41 26.53
C LEU A 245 14.14 20.90 26.88
N GLY A 246 14.39 21.48 28.05
CA GLY A 246 15.70 21.99 28.44
C GLY A 246 16.81 20.91 28.41
N LYS A 247 16.40 19.64 28.50
CA LYS A 247 17.30 18.47 28.42
C LYS A 247 17.61 18.00 27.00
N PHE A 248 16.95 18.55 25.98
CA PHE A 248 17.08 18.11 24.60
C PHE A 248 17.51 19.26 23.69
N PRO A 249 18.65 19.15 22.99
CA PRO A 249 19.01 20.13 21.98
C PRO A 249 17.97 20.17 20.86
N THR A 250 17.49 21.37 20.52
CA THR A 250 16.55 21.58 19.41
C THR A 250 17.17 22.47 18.34
N LYS A 251 16.86 22.22 17.06
CA LYS A 251 17.27 23.09 15.94
C LYS A 251 16.14 23.26 14.94
N SER A 252 16.06 24.45 14.34
CA SER A 252 14.99 24.80 13.41
C SER A 252 15.02 24.03 12.08
N THR A 253 16.16 23.44 11.72
CA THR A 253 16.34 22.75 10.44
C THR A 253 17.31 21.59 10.62
N LEU A 254 17.20 20.58 9.76
CA LEU A 254 18.13 19.46 9.72
C LEU A 254 19.58 19.92 9.52
N LYS A 255 19.84 20.91 8.65
CA LYS A 255 21.19 21.47 8.42
C LYS A 255 21.83 22.00 9.71
N LYS A 256 21.08 22.76 10.50
CA LYS A 256 21.57 23.28 11.79
C LYS A 256 21.76 22.16 12.81
N GLY A 257 20.87 21.17 12.83
CA GLY A 257 21.02 19.95 13.62
C GLY A 257 22.30 19.20 13.30
N PHE A 258 22.53 18.93 12.02
CA PHE A 258 23.72 18.23 11.53
C PHE A 258 25.01 18.98 11.87
N THR A 259 25.00 20.30 11.77
CA THR A 259 26.16 21.13 12.18
C THR A 259 26.46 20.94 13.67
N SER A 260 25.44 20.97 14.54
CA SER A 260 25.64 20.71 15.97
C SER A 260 26.03 19.25 16.27
N ALA A 261 25.56 18.28 15.48
CA ALA A 261 25.99 16.89 15.61
C ALA A 261 27.48 16.72 15.29
N LEU A 262 27.99 17.44 14.28
CA LEU A 262 29.43 17.49 14.00
C LEU A 262 30.20 18.09 15.18
N GLU A 263 29.73 19.20 15.77
CA GLU A 263 30.37 19.81 16.93
C GLU A 263 30.46 18.85 18.13
N ILE A 264 29.38 18.11 18.42
CA ILE A 264 29.33 17.12 19.50
C ILE A 264 30.33 15.98 19.25
N THR A 265 30.47 15.55 17.99
CA THR A 265 31.43 14.51 17.58
C THR A 265 32.83 15.07 17.29
N ASN A 266 33.11 16.29 17.75
CA ASN A 266 34.39 17.01 17.63
C ASN A 266 34.88 17.19 16.18
N ARG A 267 33.94 17.42 15.27
CA ARG A 267 34.13 17.66 13.84
C ARG A 267 33.63 19.05 13.46
N LYS A 268 34.20 19.63 12.40
CA LYS A 268 33.80 20.95 11.88
C LYS A 268 33.75 20.93 10.37
N VAL A 269 32.81 21.67 9.80
CA VAL A 269 32.77 21.93 8.35
C VAL A 269 33.79 23.03 8.05
N VAL A 270 34.68 22.78 7.11
CA VAL A 270 35.72 23.74 6.69
C VAL A 270 35.50 24.06 5.21
N ASP A 271 35.48 25.35 4.91
CA ASP A 271 35.46 25.86 3.54
C ASP A 271 36.91 25.87 3.01
N LEU A 272 37.19 25.04 1.99
CA LEU A 272 38.54 24.84 1.47
C LEU A 272 39.03 26.04 0.64
N GLU A 273 38.14 26.76 -0.05
CA GLU A 273 38.51 27.91 -0.88
C GLU A 273 38.99 29.07 -0.01
N LYS A 274 38.26 29.38 1.05
CA LYS A 274 38.67 30.39 2.05
C LYS A 274 39.95 30.01 2.79
N LYS A 275 40.20 28.70 2.98
CA LYS A 275 41.42 28.24 3.64
C LYS A 275 42.64 28.41 2.73
N ALA A 276 42.50 28.18 1.43
CA ALA A 276 43.56 28.43 0.45
C ALA A 276 43.91 29.92 0.37
N GLU A 277 42.92 30.81 0.25
CA GLU A 277 43.16 32.27 0.25
C GLU A 277 43.85 32.77 1.53
N ASN A 278 43.52 32.20 2.69
CA ASN A 278 44.16 32.57 3.95
C ASN A 278 45.61 32.06 4.04
N ILE A 279 45.91 30.90 3.46
CA ILE A 279 47.27 30.35 3.41
C ILE A 279 48.13 31.17 2.44
N GLU A 280 47.62 31.54 1.26
CA GLU A 280 48.33 32.42 0.33
C GLU A 280 48.65 33.78 0.95
N LYS A 281 47.68 34.42 1.62
CA LYS A 281 47.92 35.69 2.33
C LYS A 281 48.96 35.57 3.45
N MET A 282 49.02 34.43 4.14
CA MET A 282 50.06 34.18 5.15
C MET A 282 51.44 34.01 4.51
N ILE A 283 51.54 33.30 3.38
CA ILE A 283 52.82 33.10 2.68
C ILE A 283 53.34 34.44 2.12
N ASP A 284 52.47 35.25 1.52
CA ASP A 284 52.84 36.58 1.01
C ASP A 284 53.34 37.51 2.13
N SER A 285 52.76 37.41 3.33
CA SER A 285 53.20 38.21 4.49
C SER A 285 54.57 37.80 5.05
N LEU A 286 55.02 36.57 4.77
CA LEU A 286 56.32 36.03 5.23
C LEU A 286 57.45 36.25 4.21
N GLN A 287 57.13 36.55 2.95
CA GLN A 287 58.11 36.85 1.90
C GLN A 287 58.41 38.36 1.76
N GLY A 288 57.86 39.19 2.66
CA GLY A 288 57.92 40.66 2.61
C GLY A 288 58.93 41.35 3.54
N GLU A 289 59.88 40.65 4.16
CA GLU A 289 61.04 41.23 4.89
C GLU A 289 62.35 40.97 4.15
#